data_AF-A0AA39RNW6-F1
#
_entry.id   AF-A0AA39RNW6-F1
#
_cell.length_a   1.000
_cell.length_b   1.000
_cell.length_c   1.000
_cell.angle_alpha   90.00
_cell.angle_beta   90.00
_cell.angle_gamma   90.00
#
_symmetry.space_group_name_H-M   'P 1'
#
loop_
_entity.id
_entity.type
_entity.pdbx_description
1 polymer ?
#
loop_
_entity_poly.entity_id
_entity_poly.type
_entity_poly.pdbx_seq_one_letter_code
_entity_poly.pdbx_strand_id
1 'polypeptide(L)'
;MFKNYQTDGNKEMIALGMMNMVGSCTSCYVTTGPFSRSAVNFNAGCKTAVSNIVMAMAVLISLLRVLLFVARPRTFVLGNIPNSATYRSIHQYPVANNVPGVLILQIDAPIYFANASYLRERISRWIDEEEDRLKVSGETSLQYVILDMSCVGSIDTSGISRLEEVKKIVDRRGLKLVLANPGSEVMKKLDMSKFIENIGQEWIYLTVQEAVARCNFMLHTCKSNPEVEHNSKDNNV
;
A
#
# COMPACT_ATOMS: atom_id res chain seq x y z
N MET A 1 6.10 22.99 -49.54
CA MET A 1 7.26 23.86 -49.84
C MET A 1 8.22 23.76 -48.67
N PHE A 2 9.24 22.90 -48.75
CA PHE A 2 10.27 22.78 -47.73
C PHE A 2 10.96 24.15 -47.61
N LYS A 3 10.85 24.81 -46.45
CA LYS A 3 11.68 25.98 -46.18
C LYS A 3 13.14 25.51 -46.24
N ASN A 4 13.97 26.18 -47.03
CA ASN A 4 15.42 25.96 -47.11
C ASN A 4 16.08 26.31 -45.76
N TYR A 5 15.89 25.45 -44.76
CA TYR A 5 16.63 25.49 -43.51
C TYR A 5 17.98 24.81 -43.80
N GLN A 6 19.05 25.59 -43.94
CA GLN A 6 20.40 25.03 -44.02
C GLN A 6 20.77 24.47 -42.65
N THR A 7 20.65 23.16 -42.50
CA THR A 7 21.17 22.42 -41.35
C THR A 7 22.69 22.33 -41.45
N ASP A 8 23.39 22.88 -40.46
CA ASP A 8 24.85 22.80 -40.36
C ASP A 8 25.24 21.55 -39.55
N GLY A 9 25.75 20.54 -40.25
CA GLY A 9 26.09 19.25 -39.63
C GLY A 9 27.13 19.35 -38.52
N ASN A 10 28.07 20.30 -38.60
CA ASN A 10 29.06 20.49 -37.54
C ASN A 10 28.39 21.00 -36.25
N LYS A 11 27.41 21.90 -36.38
CA LYS A 11 26.65 22.41 -35.23
C LYS A 11 25.74 21.34 -34.62
N GLU A 12 25.11 20.51 -35.45
CA GLU A 12 24.30 19.39 -34.96
C GLU A 12 25.15 18.35 -34.21
N MET A 13 26.34 18.04 -34.72
CA MET A 13 27.28 17.15 -34.06
C MET A 13 27.74 17.68 -32.69
N ILE A 14 28.08 18.97 -32.61
CA ILE A 14 28.43 19.63 -31.33
C ILE A 14 27.23 19.60 -30.37
N ALA A 15 26.01 19.89 -30.84
CA ALA A 15 24.82 19.88 -30.02
C ALA A 15 24.49 18.49 -29.46
N LEU A 16 24.60 17.44 -30.28
CA LEU A 16 24.43 16.04 -29.83
C LEU A 16 25.51 15.63 -28.81
N GLY A 17 26.76 16.04 -29.04
CA GLY A 17 27.86 15.82 -28.10
C GLY A 17 27.63 16.48 -26.75
N MET A 18 27.25 17.76 -26.75
CA MET A 18 26.91 18.50 -25.54
C MET A 18 25.69 17.91 -24.81
N MET A 19 24.64 17.55 -25.54
CA MET A 19 23.44 16.91 -24.95
C MET A 19 23.78 15.62 -24.21
N ASN A 20 24.61 14.75 -24.81
CA ASN A 20 25.01 13.49 -24.18
C ASN A 20 25.98 13.71 -23.01
N MET A 21 26.86 14.72 -23.08
CA MET A 21 27.72 15.09 -21.96
C MET A 21 26.89 15.54 -20.75
N VAL A 22 25.92 16.43 -20.94
CA VAL A 22 25.01 16.85 -19.87
C VAL A 22 24.16 15.68 -19.38
N GLY A 23 23.62 14.86 -20.28
CA GLY A 23 22.82 13.68 -19.91
C GLY A 23 23.59 12.62 -19.12
N SER A 24 24.92 12.51 -19.34
CA SER A 24 25.77 11.60 -18.56
C SER A 24 25.80 11.94 -17.07
N CYS A 25 25.69 13.24 -16.72
CA CYS A 25 25.66 13.68 -15.32
C CYS A 25 24.40 13.23 -14.58
N THR A 26 23.33 12.89 -15.31
CA THR A 26 22.06 12.39 -14.77
C THR A 26 21.83 10.91 -15.06
N SER A 27 22.89 10.16 -15.40
CA SER A 27 22.82 8.73 -15.76
C SER A 27 21.85 8.44 -16.91
N CYS A 28 21.65 9.37 -17.85
CA CYS A 28 20.82 9.15 -19.02
C CYS A 28 21.55 8.30 -20.07
N TYR A 29 20.79 7.49 -20.81
CA TYR A 29 21.29 6.75 -21.97
C TYR A 29 21.67 7.69 -23.11
N VAL A 30 22.60 7.25 -23.95
CA VAL A 30 23.02 8.01 -25.14
C VAL A 30 21.79 8.26 -26.01
N THR A 31 21.55 9.54 -26.30
CA THR A 31 20.39 9.97 -27.04
C THR A 31 20.81 10.33 -28.46
N THR A 32 20.01 9.87 -29.43
CA THR A 32 20.15 10.17 -30.86
C THR A 32 18.96 11.01 -31.34
N GLY A 33 19.04 11.56 -32.56
CA GLY A 33 17.95 12.33 -33.16
C GLY A 33 16.71 11.44 -33.40
N PRO A 34 15.57 11.67 -32.71
CA PRO A 34 14.42 10.78 -32.80
C PRO A 34 13.57 11.12 -34.05
N PHE A 35 13.72 10.33 -35.12
CA PHE A 35 12.97 10.52 -36.37
C PHE A 35 11.45 10.58 -36.17
N SER A 36 10.89 9.64 -35.38
CA SER A 36 9.45 9.57 -35.15
C SER A 36 8.90 10.81 -34.44
N ARG A 37 9.61 11.35 -33.45
CA ARG A 37 9.16 12.55 -32.71
C ARG A 37 9.22 13.80 -33.59
N SER A 38 10.28 13.95 -34.39
CA SER A 38 10.41 15.06 -35.35
C SER A 38 9.32 15.02 -36.42
N ALA A 39 8.98 13.83 -36.93
CA ALA A 39 7.90 13.66 -37.91
C ALA A 39 6.52 14.04 -37.35
N VAL A 40 6.19 13.59 -36.14
CA VAL A 40 4.94 13.98 -35.46
C VAL A 40 4.89 15.48 -35.20
N ASN A 41 5.98 16.06 -34.72
CA ASN A 41 6.07 17.50 -34.45
C ASN A 41 5.92 18.34 -35.74
N PHE A 42 6.49 17.87 -36.86
CA PHE A 42 6.33 18.49 -38.17
C PHE A 42 4.89 18.37 -38.68
N ASN A 43 4.29 17.18 -38.60
CA ASN A 43 2.90 16.94 -39.03
C ASN A 43 1.88 17.73 -38.18
N ALA A 44 2.19 17.98 -36.90
CA ALA A 44 1.40 18.85 -36.03
C ALA A 44 1.54 20.36 -36.39
N GLY A 45 2.38 20.71 -37.36
CA GLY A 45 2.58 22.09 -37.81
C GLY A 45 3.44 22.95 -36.88
N CYS A 46 4.17 22.33 -35.93
CA CYS A 46 5.03 23.04 -34.98
C CYS A 46 6.26 23.64 -35.68
N LYS A 47 6.50 24.94 -35.48
CA LYS A 47 7.56 25.69 -36.19
C LYS A 47 8.71 26.15 -35.28
N THR A 48 8.58 25.97 -33.96
CA THR A 48 9.52 26.51 -32.95
C THR A 48 10.01 25.43 -31.99
N ALA A 49 11.21 25.61 -31.43
CA ALA A 49 11.78 24.73 -30.40
C ALA A 49 10.94 24.63 -29.11
N VAL A 50 10.04 25.59 -28.87
CA VAL A 50 9.10 25.60 -27.73
C VAL A 50 8.29 24.29 -27.65
N SER A 51 7.95 23.67 -28.78
CA SER A 51 7.20 22.40 -28.80
C SER A 51 7.95 21.29 -28.05
N ASN A 52 9.28 21.21 -28.22
CA ASN A 52 10.10 20.21 -27.53
C ASN A 52 10.18 20.47 -26.03
N ILE A 53 10.18 21.74 -25.61
CA ILE A 53 10.15 22.13 -24.18
C ILE A 53 8.81 21.71 -23.57
N VAL A 54 7.69 22.01 -24.25
CA VAL A 54 6.35 21.61 -23.78
C VAL A 54 6.23 20.09 -23.70
N MET A 55 6.75 19.36 -24.68
CA MET A 55 6.78 17.89 -24.67
C MET A 55 7.59 17.35 -23.49
N ALA A 56 8.79 17.90 -23.24
CA ALA A 56 9.62 17.50 -22.11
C ALA A 56 8.91 17.75 -20.76
N MET A 57 8.27 18.91 -20.61
CA MET A 57 7.49 19.25 -19.42
C MET A 57 6.28 18.31 -19.24
N ALA A 58 5.56 18.00 -20.32
CA ALA A 58 4.42 17.08 -20.27
C ALA A 58 4.85 15.66 -19.85
N VAL A 59 5.96 15.16 -20.38
CA VAL A 59 6.54 13.86 -19.97
C VAL A 59 6.96 13.91 -18.49
N LEU A 60 7.65 14.98 -18.07
CA LEU A 60 8.06 15.13 -16.67
C LEU A 60 6.86 15.12 -15.71
N ILE A 61 5.82 15.91 -16.00
CA ILE A 61 4.59 15.94 -15.21
C ILE A 61 3.92 14.56 -15.19
N SER A 62 3.89 13.86 -16.32
CA SER A 62 3.31 12.52 -16.43
C SER A 62 4.07 11.51 -15.56
N LEU A 63 5.40 11.52 -15.61
CA LEU A 63 6.24 10.66 -14.77
C LEU A 63 6.09 10.98 -13.28
N LEU A 64 6.05 12.26 -12.91
CA LEU A 64 5.81 12.68 -11.53
C LEU A 64 4.44 12.22 -11.03
N ARG A 65 3.39 12.33 -11.86
CA ARG A 65 2.05 11.82 -11.53
C ARG A 65 2.05 10.32 -11.30
N VAL A 66 2.71 9.55 -12.16
CA VAL A 66 2.85 8.09 -12.00
C VAL A 66 3.60 7.77 -10.71
N LEU A 67 4.71 8.46 -10.42
CA LEU A 67 5.48 8.24 -9.20
C LEU A 67 4.66 8.50 -7.93
N LEU A 68 3.91 9.61 -7.90
CA LEU A 68 3.02 9.94 -6.78
C LEU A 68 1.89 8.92 -6.62
N PHE A 69 1.35 8.41 -7.72
CA PHE A 69 0.32 7.38 -7.72
C PHE A 69 0.85 6.06 -7.15
N VAL A 70 2.05 5.63 -7.57
CA VAL A 70 2.69 4.41 -7.06
C VAL A 70 3.07 4.54 -5.59
N ALA A 71 3.57 5.70 -5.16
CA ALA A 71 4.00 5.96 -3.78
C ALA A 71 2.83 6.02 -2.78
N ARG A 72 1.59 6.25 -3.23
CA ARG A 72 0.39 6.37 -2.39
C ARG A 72 -0.66 5.32 -2.77
N PRO A 73 -0.45 4.06 -2.33
CA PRO A 73 -1.35 2.96 -2.65
C PRO A 73 -2.74 3.22 -2.08
N ARG A 74 -3.75 2.72 -2.77
CA ARG A 74 -5.13 2.80 -2.29
C ARG A 74 -5.30 1.84 -1.13
N THR A 75 -5.87 2.34 -0.05
CA THR A 75 -6.23 1.55 1.11
C THR A 75 -7.62 1.92 1.58
N PHE A 76 -8.35 0.94 2.09
CA PHE A 76 -9.74 1.09 2.49
C PHE A 76 -9.95 0.48 3.87
N VAL A 77 -10.71 1.14 4.74
CA VAL A 77 -11.34 0.45 5.87
C VAL A 77 -12.55 -0.32 5.37
N LEU A 78 -12.62 -1.59 5.74
CA LEU A 78 -13.72 -2.47 5.39
C LEU A 78 -14.68 -2.65 6.57
N GLY A 79 -15.96 -2.71 6.23
CA GLY A 79 -17.05 -3.11 7.14
C GLY A 79 -17.82 -4.29 6.57
N ASN A 80 -18.53 -5.01 7.44
CA ASN A 80 -19.40 -6.12 7.07
C ASN A 80 -20.70 -5.60 6.42
N ILE A 81 -21.06 -6.17 5.27
CA ILE A 81 -22.38 -5.94 4.67
C ILE A 81 -23.43 -6.79 5.41
N PRO A 82 -24.52 -6.17 5.94
CA PRO A 82 -25.56 -6.88 6.67
C PRO A 82 -26.10 -8.09 5.91
N ASN A 83 -26.37 -9.19 6.62
CA ASN A 83 -26.87 -10.45 6.06
C ASN A 83 -25.97 -11.05 4.98
N SER A 84 -24.67 -10.75 5.00
CA SER A 84 -23.69 -11.26 4.04
C SER A 84 -22.35 -11.57 4.69
N ALA A 85 -21.61 -12.47 4.06
CA ALA A 85 -20.21 -12.77 4.34
C ALA A 85 -19.24 -11.73 3.76
N THR A 86 -19.75 -10.69 3.09
CA THR A 86 -18.93 -9.77 2.30
C THR A 86 -18.49 -8.57 3.13
N TYR A 87 -17.21 -8.20 2.98
CA TYR A 87 -16.63 -6.99 3.54
C TYR A 87 -16.36 -5.98 2.42
N ARG A 88 -16.77 -4.73 2.60
CA ARG A 88 -16.60 -3.66 1.60
C ARG A 88 -16.22 -2.35 2.26
N SER A 89 -15.68 -1.44 1.47
CA SER A 89 -15.29 -0.12 1.96
C SER A 89 -16.49 0.61 2.57
N ILE A 90 -16.35 1.04 3.83
CA ILE A 90 -17.37 1.80 4.55
C ILE A 90 -17.68 3.15 3.89
N HIS A 91 -16.70 3.74 3.21
CA HIS A 91 -16.88 5.00 2.47
C HIS A 91 -17.70 4.79 1.19
N GLN A 92 -17.57 3.63 0.54
CA GLN A 92 -18.31 3.33 -0.68
C GLN A 92 -19.71 2.78 -0.38
N TYR A 93 -19.86 2.00 0.69
CA TYR A 93 -21.11 1.36 1.09
C TYR A 93 -21.48 1.80 2.51
N PRO A 94 -22.34 2.83 2.67
CA PRO A 94 -22.74 3.33 3.99
C PRO A 94 -23.47 2.32 4.88
N VAL A 95 -24.00 1.25 4.28
CA VAL A 95 -24.64 0.14 5.01
C VAL A 95 -23.64 -0.82 5.66
N ALA A 96 -22.34 -0.69 5.33
CA ALA A 96 -21.30 -1.56 5.87
C ALA A 96 -20.99 -1.19 7.33
N ASN A 97 -21.07 -2.16 8.23
CA ASN A 97 -20.87 -1.95 9.66
C ASN A 97 -19.45 -2.33 10.08
N ASN A 98 -18.85 -1.54 10.96
CA ASN A 98 -17.61 -1.90 11.63
C ASN A 98 -17.82 -3.12 12.55
N VAL A 99 -16.77 -3.89 12.76
CA VAL A 99 -16.79 -5.04 13.66
C VAL A 99 -16.21 -4.60 15.02
N PRO A 100 -16.93 -4.76 16.14
CA PRO A 100 -16.45 -4.32 17.45
C PRO A 100 -15.09 -4.94 17.81
N GLY A 101 -14.13 -4.09 18.18
CA GLY A 101 -12.78 -4.51 18.57
C GLY A 101 -11.86 -4.94 17.41
N VAL A 102 -12.29 -4.81 16.15
CA VAL A 102 -11.54 -5.25 14.98
C VAL A 102 -11.49 -4.15 13.91
N LEU A 103 -10.27 -3.77 13.51
CA LEU A 103 -10.03 -2.87 12.38
C LEU A 103 -9.62 -3.68 11.15
N ILE A 104 -10.33 -3.53 10.03
CA ILE A 104 -10.07 -4.28 8.79
C ILE A 104 -9.59 -3.30 7.72
N LEU A 105 -8.36 -3.50 7.24
CA LEU A 105 -7.71 -2.65 6.23
C LEU A 105 -7.41 -3.45 4.97
N GLN A 106 -8.00 -3.05 3.85
CA GLN A 106 -7.64 -3.57 2.53
C GLN A 106 -6.47 -2.81 1.93
N ILE A 107 -5.48 -3.55 1.43
CA ILE A 107 -4.34 -3.00 0.70
C ILE A 107 -4.56 -3.29 -0.79
N ASP A 108 -4.88 -2.24 -1.56
CA ASP A 108 -5.19 -2.34 -2.99
C ASP A 108 -4.00 -1.89 -3.84
N ALA A 109 -2.84 -2.51 -3.60
CA ALA A 109 -1.61 -2.32 -4.39
C ALA A 109 -0.53 -3.35 -4.02
N PRO A 110 0.43 -3.62 -4.92
CA PRO A 110 1.70 -4.23 -4.55
C PRO A 110 2.46 -3.39 -3.51
N ILE A 111 3.28 -4.05 -2.69
CA ILE A 111 4.05 -3.40 -1.63
C ILE A 111 5.53 -3.42 -2.01
N TYR A 112 6.07 -2.25 -2.36
CA TYR A 112 7.47 -2.08 -2.73
C TYR A 112 8.13 -0.96 -1.94
N PHE A 113 9.46 -0.84 -2.04
CA PHE A 113 10.23 0.24 -1.40
C PHE A 113 9.60 1.63 -1.56
N ALA A 114 9.11 1.96 -2.77
CA ALA A 114 8.55 3.26 -3.10
C ALA A 114 7.28 3.63 -2.28
N ASN A 115 6.52 2.65 -1.80
CA ASN A 115 5.24 2.88 -1.12
C ASN A 115 5.12 2.30 0.29
N ALA A 116 6.00 1.38 0.66
CA ALA A 116 5.95 0.70 1.96
C ALA A 116 6.03 1.66 3.15
N SER A 117 6.82 2.75 3.05
CA SER A 117 6.88 3.81 4.06
C SER A 117 5.53 4.47 4.30
N TYR A 118 4.86 4.86 3.21
CA TYR A 118 3.56 5.49 3.26
C TYR A 118 2.52 4.55 3.85
N LEU A 119 2.54 3.28 3.44
CA LEU A 119 1.61 2.27 3.92
C LEU A 119 1.73 2.07 5.43
N ARG A 120 2.95 1.93 5.97
CA ARG A 120 3.20 1.82 7.42
C ARG A 120 2.62 3.00 8.18
N GLU A 121 2.92 4.23 7.76
CA GLU A 121 2.41 5.44 8.40
C GLU A 121 0.90 5.54 8.31
N ARG A 122 0.32 5.12 7.18
CA ARG A 122 -1.12 5.13 6.98
C ARG A 122 -1.82 4.13 7.88
N ILE A 123 -1.30 2.92 8.01
CA ILE A 123 -1.85 1.90 8.93
C ILE A 123 -1.80 2.42 10.37
N SER A 124 -0.68 3.01 10.80
CA SER A 124 -0.58 3.60 12.14
C SER A 124 -1.66 4.68 12.36
N ARG A 125 -1.84 5.58 11.39
CA ARG A 125 -2.86 6.64 11.48
C ARG A 125 -4.27 6.09 11.58
N TRP A 126 -4.61 5.04 10.82
CA TRP A 126 -5.92 4.38 10.95
C TRP A 126 -6.12 3.75 12.33
N ILE A 127 -5.06 3.16 12.91
CA ILE A 127 -5.13 2.62 14.28
C ILE A 127 -5.37 3.76 15.29
N ASP A 128 -4.64 4.87 15.17
CA ASP A 128 -4.80 6.04 16.03
C ASP A 128 -6.23 6.60 15.94
N GLU A 129 -6.73 6.81 14.72
CA GLU A 129 -8.09 7.33 14.45
C GLU A 129 -9.18 6.40 15.01
N GLU A 130 -9.01 5.09 14.87
CA GLU A 130 -9.98 4.10 15.37
C GLU A 130 -9.95 4.00 16.89
N GLU A 131 -8.77 4.01 17.52
CA GLU A 131 -8.64 4.04 18.98
C GLU A 131 -9.29 5.29 19.57
N ASP A 132 -9.12 6.46 18.95
CA ASP A 132 -9.75 7.70 19.40
C ASP A 132 -11.27 7.69 19.21
N ARG A 133 -11.77 7.14 18.10
CA ARG A 133 -13.21 6.92 17.87
C ARG A 133 -13.84 6.04 18.95
N LEU A 134 -13.15 4.95 19.33
CA LEU A 134 -13.62 4.00 20.33
C LEU A 134 -13.63 4.61 21.75
N LYS A 135 -12.64 5.45 22.09
CA LYS A 135 -12.62 6.18 23.38
C LYS A 135 -13.82 7.12 23.53
N VAL A 136 -14.19 7.82 22.44
CA VAL A 136 -15.31 8.78 22.46
C VAL A 136 -16.67 8.07 22.51
N SER A 137 -16.81 6.97 21.78
CA SER A 137 -18.07 6.20 21.71
C SER A 137 -18.31 5.28 22.91
N GLY A 138 -17.27 4.95 23.69
CA GLY A 138 -17.36 3.97 24.77
C GLY A 138 -17.56 2.53 24.25
N GLU A 139 -17.25 2.29 22.97
CA GLU A 139 -17.32 0.97 22.35
C GLU A 139 -16.20 0.03 22.85
N THR A 140 -16.25 -1.24 22.45
CA THR A 140 -15.20 -2.21 22.77
C THR A 140 -13.86 -1.73 22.21
N SER A 141 -12.82 -1.70 23.05
CA SER A 141 -11.47 -1.28 22.64
C SER A 141 -10.95 -2.10 21.46
N LEU A 142 -10.12 -1.48 20.63
CA LEU A 142 -9.48 -2.17 19.52
C LEU A 142 -8.59 -3.29 20.06
N GLN A 143 -8.64 -4.47 19.45
CA GLN A 143 -7.84 -5.63 19.84
C GLN A 143 -7.14 -6.27 18.64
N TYR A 144 -7.73 -6.20 17.45
CA TYR A 144 -7.22 -6.84 16.24
C TYR A 144 -7.14 -5.87 15.08
N VAL A 145 -6.07 -5.98 14.29
CA VAL A 145 -5.90 -5.30 13.01
C VAL A 145 -5.75 -6.36 11.92
N ILE A 146 -6.76 -6.48 11.05
CA ILE A 146 -6.77 -7.40 9.92
C ILE A 146 -6.29 -6.66 8.68
N LEU A 147 -5.24 -7.15 8.04
CA LEU A 147 -4.79 -6.69 6.73
C LEU A 147 -5.29 -7.63 5.65
N ASP A 148 -6.25 -7.17 4.85
CA ASP A 148 -6.69 -7.87 3.64
C ASP A 148 -5.69 -7.62 2.51
N MET A 149 -4.96 -8.70 2.19
CA MET A 149 -3.91 -8.74 1.17
C MET A 149 -4.40 -9.33 -0.16
N SER A 150 -5.71 -9.52 -0.37
CA SER A 150 -6.27 -10.10 -1.60
C SER A 150 -5.78 -9.41 -2.89
N CYS A 151 -5.53 -8.10 -2.82
CA CYS A 151 -5.09 -7.29 -3.97
C CYS A 151 -3.57 -7.04 -4.00
N VAL A 152 -2.81 -7.59 -3.04
CA VAL A 152 -1.35 -7.45 -2.98
C VAL A 152 -0.74 -8.50 -3.91
N GLY A 153 -0.52 -8.12 -5.17
CA GLY A 153 0.02 -9.05 -6.17
C GLY A 153 1.48 -9.45 -5.94
N SER A 154 2.27 -8.61 -5.25
CA SER A 154 3.64 -8.93 -4.87
C SER A 154 4.17 -7.99 -3.79
N ILE A 155 5.24 -8.44 -3.13
CA ILE A 155 5.98 -7.69 -2.11
C ILE A 155 7.49 -7.78 -2.38
N ASP A 156 8.27 -6.75 -2.01
CA ASP A 156 9.73 -6.78 -2.01
C ASP A 156 10.31 -6.81 -0.57
N THR A 157 11.63 -7.02 -0.45
CA THR A 157 12.32 -7.09 0.85
C THR A 157 12.09 -5.85 1.71
N SER A 158 12.07 -4.66 1.11
CA SER A 158 11.79 -3.42 1.83
C SER A 158 10.35 -3.37 2.33
N GLY A 159 9.39 -3.84 1.54
CA GLY A 159 8.00 -3.99 1.91
C GLY A 159 7.80 -4.88 3.13
N ILE A 160 8.46 -6.04 3.14
CA ILE A 160 8.44 -6.97 4.28
C ILE A 160 9.01 -6.31 5.53
N SER A 161 10.18 -5.67 5.42
CA SER A 161 10.80 -4.96 6.54
C SER A 161 9.86 -3.89 7.14
N ARG A 162 9.08 -3.19 6.32
CA ARG A 162 8.07 -2.24 6.82
C ARG A 162 6.84 -2.93 7.41
N LEU A 163 6.46 -4.10 6.92
CA LEU A 163 5.40 -4.90 7.54
C LEU A 163 5.82 -5.43 8.92
N GLU A 164 7.09 -5.79 9.10
CA GLU A 164 7.66 -6.11 10.43
C GLU A 164 7.60 -4.92 11.39
N GLU A 165 7.87 -3.70 10.89
CA GLU A 165 7.68 -2.48 11.69
C GLU A 165 6.21 -2.28 12.05
N VAL A 166 5.27 -2.49 11.12
CA VAL A 166 3.82 -2.45 11.42
C VAL A 166 3.50 -3.45 12.53
N LYS A 167 3.96 -4.71 12.43
CA LYS A 167 3.76 -5.73 13.45
C LYS A 167 4.29 -5.30 14.81
N LYS A 168 5.50 -4.72 14.87
CA LYS A 168 6.07 -4.17 16.12
C LYS A 168 5.23 -3.02 16.69
N ILE A 169 4.68 -2.15 15.84
CA ILE A 169 3.80 -1.05 16.28
C ILE A 169 2.51 -1.62 16.88
N VAL A 170 1.90 -2.60 16.21
CA VAL A 170 0.66 -3.27 16.64
C VAL A 170 0.88 -4.01 17.97
N ASP A 171 1.95 -4.81 18.08
CA ASP A 171 2.30 -5.53 19.31
C ASP A 171 2.55 -4.58 20.49
N ARG A 172 3.24 -3.45 20.28
CA ARG A 172 3.51 -2.45 21.32
C ARG A 172 2.25 -1.80 21.87
N ARG A 173 1.15 -1.79 21.10
CA ARG A 173 -0.16 -1.31 21.51
C ARG A 173 -1.01 -2.40 22.17
N GLY A 174 -0.49 -3.62 22.30
CA GLY A 174 -1.25 -4.78 22.83
C GLY A 174 -2.27 -5.34 21.83
N LEU A 175 -2.23 -4.88 20.58
CA LEU A 175 -3.10 -5.35 19.50
C LEU A 175 -2.50 -6.61 18.84
N LYS A 176 -3.31 -7.35 18.10
CA LYS A 176 -2.87 -8.47 17.26
C LYS A 176 -3.00 -8.17 15.79
N LEU A 177 -1.90 -8.38 15.05
CA LEU A 177 -1.89 -8.28 13.59
C LEU A 177 -2.37 -9.61 12.99
N VAL A 178 -3.26 -9.52 12.01
CA VAL A 178 -3.84 -10.68 11.31
C VAL A 178 -3.76 -10.44 9.81
N LEU A 179 -3.37 -11.45 9.04
CA LEU A 179 -3.32 -11.38 7.58
C LEU A 179 -4.48 -12.18 6.98
N ALA A 180 -5.18 -11.58 6.02
CA ALA A 180 -6.20 -12.27 5.23
C ALA A 180 -5.79 -12.32 3.76
N ASN A 181 -5.93 -13.49 3.16
CA ASN A 181 -5.72 -13.77 1.74
C ASN A 181 -4.38 -13.27 1.13
N PRO A 182 -3.22 -13.49 1.76
CA PRO A 182 -1.95 -13.23 1.08
C PRO A 182 -1.77 -14.16 -0.13
N GLY A 183 -1.53 -13.60 -1.31
CA GLY A 183 -1.30 -14.38 -2.54
C GLY A 183 -0.07 -15.29 -2.44
N SER A 184 0.01 -16.33 -3.27
CA SER A 184 1.07 -17.35 -3.20
C SER A 184 2.50 -16.79 -3.30
N GLU A 185 2.72 -15.82 -4.20
CA GLU A 185 4.02 -15.14 -4.35
C GLU A 185 4.37 -14.30 -3.11
N VAL A 186 3.37 -13.65 -2.50
CA VAL A 186 3.54 -12.89 -1.26
C VAL A 186 3.85 -13.86 -0.11
N MET A 187 3.09 -14.93 0.03
CA MET A 187 3.30 -15.96 1.05
C MET A 187 4.70 -16.55 0.99
N LYS A 188 5.17 -16.93 -0.20
CA LYS A 188 6.53 -17.44 -0.38
C LYS A 188 7.59 -16.47 0.15
N LYS A 189 7.44 -15.17 -0.14
CA LYS A 189 8.40 -14.16 0.30
C LYS A 189 8.33 -13.88 1.80
N LEU A 190 7.13 -13.88 2.38
CA LEU A 190 6.92 -13.76 3.83
C LEU A 190 7.50 -14.96 4.60
N ASP A 191 7.41 -16.16 4.02
CA ASP A 191 8.01 -17.38 4.57
C ASP A 191 9.55 -17.30 4.53
N MET A 192 10.11 -16.96 3.37
CA MET A 192 11.56 -16.78 3.21
C MET A 192 12.17 -15.74 4.15
N SER A 193 11.40 -14.74 4.57
CA SER A 193 11.84 -13.71 5.52
C SER A 193 11.57 -14.06 6.98
N LYS A 194 11.01 -15.23 7.29
CA LYS A 194 10.53 -15.64 8.63
C LYS A 194 9.47 -14.71 9.22
N PHE A 195 8.78 -13.94 8.38
CA PHE A 195 7.70 -13.08 8.85
C PHE A 195 6.51 -13.89 9.37
N ILE A 196 6.23 -15.02 8.71
CA ILE A 196 5.16 -15.94 9.08
C ILE A 196 5.39 -16.52 10.49
N GLU A 197 6.62 -16.94 10.80
CA GLU A 197 6.99 -17.42 12.15
C GLU A 197 6.83 -16.32 13.20
N ASN A 198 7.16 -15.07 12.86
CA ASN A 198 7.08 -13.92 13.76
C ASN A 198 5.65 -13.48 14.07
N ILE A 199 4.73 -13.55 13.08
CA ILE A 199 3.32 -13.22 13.30
C ILE A 199 2.57 -14.39 13.96
N GLY A 200 2.91 -15.63 13.61
CA GLY A 200 2.20 -16.86 13.99
C GLY A 200 1.30 -17.35 12.86
N GLN A 201 1.44 -18.63 12.49
CA GLN A 201 0.66 -19.25 11.40
C GLN A 201 -0.85 -19.19 11.68
N GLU A 202 -1.25 -19.18 12.95
CA GLU A 202 -2.62 -19.06 13.40
C GLU A 202 -3.24 -17.67 13.17
N TRP A 203 -2.45 -16.68 12.72
CA TRP A 203 -2.93 -15.34 12.39
C TRP A 203 -2.97 -15.07 10.89
N ILE A 204 -2.92 -16.12 10.07
CA ILE A 204 -3.02 -16.04 8.60
C ILE A 204 -4.24 -16.83 8.15
N TYR A 205 -5.16 -16.18 7.45
CA TYR A 205 -6.44 -16.75 7.01
C TYR A 205 -6.63 -16.62 5.51
N LEU A 206 -7.46 -17.49 4.93
CA LEU A 206 -7.77 -17.44 3.50
C LEU A 206 -8.74 -16.30 3.19
N THR A 207 -9.68 -15.99 4.09
CA THR A 207 -10.66 -14.92 3.90
C THR A 207 -10.74 -13.97 5.08
N VAL A 208 -11.17 -12.74 4.81
CA VAL A 208 -11.47 -11.74 5.86
C VAL A 208 -12.56 -12.25 6.82
N GLN A 209 -13.55 -12.98 6.29
CA GLN A 209 -14.63 -13.55 7.10
C GLN A 209 -14.10 -14.54 8.15
N GLU A 210 -13.22 -15.46 7.77
CA GLU A 210 -12.61 -16.42 8.69
C GLU A 210 -11.76 -15.71 9.75
N ALA A 211 -10.95 -14.73 9.34
CA ALA A 211 -10.14 -13.93 10.25
C ALA A 211 -11.02 -13.23 11.30
N VAL A 212 -12.10 -12.58 10.87
CA VAL A 212 -13.06 -11.90 11.77
C VAL A 212 -13.75 -12.90 12.69
N ALA A 213 -14.24 -14.03 12.16
CA ALA A 213 -14.91 -15.05 12.97
C ALA A 213 -14.00 -15.56 14.09
N ARG A 214 -12.71 -15.75 13.80
CA ARG A 214 -11.73 -16.20 14.79
C ARG A 214 -11.38 -15.10 15.79
N CYS A 215 -11.24 -13.85 15.37
CA CYS A 215 -11.04 -12.72 16.28
C CYS A 215 -12.24 -12.57 17.23
N ASN A 216 -13.47 -12.64 16.72
CA ASN A 216 -14.69 -12.57 17.53
C ASN A 216 -14.77 -13.71 18.55
N PHE A 217 -14.46 -14.95 18.13
CA PHE A 217 -14.40 -16.09 19.05
C PHE A 217 -13.45 -15.82 20.22
N MET A 218 -12.24 -15.33 19.94
CA MET A 218 -11.26 -15.00 20.97
C MET A 218 -11.73 -13.87 21.90
N LEU A 219 -12.35 -12.82 21.35
CA LEU A 219 -12.94 -11.72 22.13
C LEU A 219 -13.99 -12.21 23.14
N HIS A 220 -14.84 -13.16 22.74
CA HIS A 220 -15.86 -13.72 23.62
C HIS A 220 -15.27 -14.64 24.69
N THR A 221 -14.27 -15.47 24.36
CA THR A 221 -13.60 -16.34 25.34
C THR A 221 -12.80 -15.57 26.40
N CYS A 222 -12.26 -14.39 26.06
CA CYS A 222 -11.57 -13.53 27.02
C CYS A 222 -12.52 -12.82 27.99
N LYS A 223 -13.79 -12.57 27.59
CA LYS A 223 -14.80 -11.96 28.47
C LYS A 223 -15.44 -12.96 29.45
N SER A 224 -15.41 -14.26 29.16
CA SER A 224 -16.09 -15.29 29.96
C SER A 224 -15.28 -15.88 31.12
N ASN A 225 -14.08 -15.36 31.43
CA ASN A 225 -13.21 -15.88 32.50
C ASN A 225 -12.88 -14.87 33.64
N PRO A 226 -13.85 -14.42 34.46
CA PRO A 226 -13.51 -13.76 35.73
C PRO A 226 -14.15 -14.34 37.02
N GLU A 227 -14.83 -15.50 37.06
CA GLU A 227 -15.50 -15.96 38.31
C GLU A 227 -15.52 -17.48 38.61
N VAL A 228 -14.44 -18.23 38.35
CA VAL A 228 -14.34 -19.61 38.90
C VAL A 228 -12.93 -19.89 39.43
N GLU A 229 -12.46 -19.09 40.39
CA GLU A 229 -11.32 -19.49 41.23
C GLU A 229 -11.29 -18.71 42.57
N HIS A 230 -12.44 -18.60 43.24
CA HIS A 230 -12.45 -18.16 44.64
C HIS A 230 -13.68 -18.65 45.41
N ASN A 231 -13.97 -19.96 45.40
CA ASN A 231 -14.82 -20.55 46.44
C ASN A 231 -14.67 -22.08 46.55
N SER A 232 -13.50 -22.52 47.04
CA SER A 232 -13.34 -23.89 47.55
C SER A 232 -12.22 -23.98 48.58
N LYS A 233 -12.16 -23.01 49.49
CA LYS A 233 -11.39 -23.08 50.74
C LYS A 233 -12.19 -22.35 51.82
N ASP A 234 -13.27 -22.97 52.26
CA ASP A 234 -13.91 -22.75 53.56
C ASP A 234 -15.02 -23.79 53.69
N ASN A 235 -14.65 -24.97 54.17
CA ASN A 235 -15.50 -25.93 54.89
C ASN A 235 -14.65 -27.14 55.23
N ASN A 236 -13.94 -27.03 56.36
CA ASN A 236 -13.53 -28.15 57.23
C ASN A 236 -12.92 -27.56 58.51
N VAL A 237 -13.80 -27.22 59.46
CA VAL A 237 -13.54 -27.21 60.91
C VAL A 237 -14.69 -27.94 61.57
#